data_AF-A0A9E6ZW05-F1
#
_entry.id   AF-A0A9E6ZW05-F1
#
_cell.length_a   1.000
_cell.length_b   1.000
_cell.length_c   1.000
_cell.angle_alpha   90.00
_cell.angle_beta   90.00
_cell.angle_gamma   90.00
#
_symmetry.space_group_name_H-M   'P 1'
#
loop_
_entity.id
_entity.type
_entity.pdbx_description
1 polymer ?
#
loop_
_entity_poly.entity_id
_entity_poly.type
_entity_poly.pdbx_seq_one_letter_code
_entity_poly.pdbx_strand_id
1 'polypeptide(L)' 'MAFGFGRLRLSSPAFWRMTPRELAAALRAFAGPARAPLDRAGLAALMARFPD' A
#
# COMPACT_ATOMS: atom_id res chain seq x y z
N MET A 1 -5.51 -1.59 -10.82
CA MET A 1 -5.45 -0.65 -11.98
C MET A 1 -5.41 0.82 -11.59
N ALA A 2 -6.22 1.30 -10.63
CA ALA A 2 -6.26 2.72 -10.25
C ALA A 2 -4.91 3.30 -9.76
N PHE A 3 -4.04 2.50 -9.13
CA PHE A 3 -2.71 2.95 -8.72
C PHE A 3 -1.80 3.23 -9.93
N GLY A 4 -1.68 2.28 -10.87
CA GLY A 4 -0.82 2.42 -12.05
C GLY A 4 -1.26 3.51 -13.04
N PHE A 5 -2.55 3.53 -13.40
CA PHE A 5 -3.04 4.47 -14.43
C PHE A 5 -3.58 5.78 -13.84
N GLY A 6 -4.06 5.75 -12.60
CA GLY A 6 -4.56 6.94 -11.91
C GLY A 6 -3.47 7.68 -11.16
N ARG A 7 -2.88 7.03 -10.15
CA ARG A 7 -1.88 7.69 -9.26
C ARG A 7 -0.51 7.88 -9.91
N LEU A 8 -0.01 6.89 -10.62
CA LEU A 8 1.27 7.02 -11.34
C LEU A 8 1.12 7.68 -12.72
N ARG A 9 -0.13 7.79 -13.24
CA ARG A 9 -0.46 8.31 -14.58
C ARG A 9 0.35 7.67 -15.71
N LEU A 10 0.71 6.40 -15.54
CA LEU A 10 1.45 5.64 -16.54
C LEU A 10 0.52 5.08 -17.60
N SER A 11 1.01 4.96 -18.83
CA SER A 11 0.33 4.13 -19.84
C SER A 11 0.43 2.65 -19.47
N SER A 12 -0.49 1.82 -19.97
CA SER A 12 -0.48 0.37 -19.74
C SER A 12 0.88 -0.28 -20.04
N PRO A 13 1.53 0.00 -21.19
CA PRO A 13 2.85 -0.58 -21.47
C PRO A 13 3.94 -0.09 -20.51
N ALA A 14 3.90 1.17 -20.08
CA ALA A 14 4.90 1.69 -19.15
C ALA A 14 4.77 1.05 -17.75
N PHE A 15 3.54 0.88 -17.27
CA PHE A 15 3.27 0.20 -16.00
C PHE A 15 3.74 -1.26 -16.01
N TRP A 16 3.43 -2.01 -17.07
CA TRP A 16 3.80 -3.43 -17.16
C TRP A 16 5.29 -3.69 -17.39
N ARG A 17 6.06 -2.69 -17.83
CA ARG A 17 7.51 -2.79 -17.95
C ARG A 17 8.26 -2.50 -16.64
N MET A 18 7.58 -1.97 -15.62
CA MET A 18 8.22 -1.68 -14.34
C MET A 18 8.69 -2.96 -13.67
N THR A 19 9.86 -2.90 -13.06
CA THR A 19 10.35 -3.95 -12.18
C THR A 19 9.63 -3.91 -10.83
N PRO A 20 9.59 -5.05 -10.09
CA PRO A 20 9.06 -5.07 -8.73
C PRO A 20 9.74 -4.06 -7.79
N ARG A 21 11.03 -3.76 -7.99
CA ARG A 21 11.80 -2.79 -7.21
C ARG A 21 11.32 -1.35 -7.45
N GLU A 22 11.08 -0.99 -8.70
CA GLU A 22 10.54 0.32 -9.07
C GLU A 22 9.10 0.48 -8.57
N LEU A 23 8.30 -0.59 -8.66
CA LEU A 23 6.95 -0.59 -8.10
C LEU A 23 6.97 -0.38 -6.58
N ALA A 24 7.86 -1.07 -5.85
CA ALA A 24 8.01 -0.89 -4.41
C ALA A 24 8.49 0.53 -4.03
N ALA A 25 9.36 1.15 -4.84
CA ALA A 25 9.77 2.53 -4.64
C ALA A 25 8.59 3.51 -4.85
N ALA A 26 7.83 3.33 -5.94
CA ALA A 26 6.62 4.10 -6.20
C ALA A 26 5.60 3.96 -5.05
N LEU A 27 5.31 2.72 -4.61
CA LEU A 27 4.39 2.49 -3.51
C LEU A 27 4.80 3.22 -2.23
N ARG A 28 6.09 3.23 -1.87
CA ARG A 28 6.60 3.98 -0.71
C ARG A 28 6.41 5.50 -0.85
N ALA A 29 6.62 6.04 -2.05
CA ALA A 29 6.42 7.47 -2.30
C ALA A 29 4.95 7.90 -2.11
N PHE A 30 3.99 7.03 -2.44
CA PHE A 30 2.55 7.33 -2.34
C PHE A 30 1.90 6.90 -1.02
N ALA A 31 2.38 5.84 -0.37
CA ALA A 31 1.82 5.33 0.87
C ALA A 31 2.25 6.14 2.11
N GLY A 32 3.28 6.98 1.98
CA GLY A 32 3.89 7.67 3.11
C GLY A 32 4.74 6.73 3.96
N PRO A 33 5.21 7.19 5.14
CA PRO A 33 6.01 6.36 6.03
C PRO A 33 5.25 5.09 6.41
N ALA A 34 5.97 3.96 6.45
CA ALA A 34 5.40 2.69 6.87
C ALA A 34 4.76 2.86 8.25
N ARG A 35 3.45 2.57 8.34
CA ARG A 35 2.79 2.50 9.64
C ARG A 35 3.42 1.35 10.42
N ALA A 36 3.62 1.57 11.72
CA ALA A 36 4.08 0.51 12.60
C ALA A 36 3.17 -0.73 12.43
N PRO A 37 3.73 -1.95 12.43
CA PRO A 37 2.94 -3.17 12.44
C PRO A 37 1.90 -3.11 13.57
N LEU A 38 0.73 -3.72 13.34
CA LEU A 38 -0.28 -3.83 14.39
C LEU A 38 0.32 -4.60 15.58
N ASP A 39 0.35 -3.95 16.74
CA ASP A 39 0.83 -4.58 17.96
C ASP A 39 -0.30 -5.36 18.64
N ARG A 40 0.07 -6.14 19.67
CA ARG A 40 -0.89 -6.96 20.40
C ARG A 40 -1.97 -6.12 21.09
N ALA A 41 -1.61 -4.93 21.57
CA ALA A 41 -2.54 -4.02 22.23
C ALA A 41 -3.58 -3.47 21.23
N GLY A 42 -3.15 -3.05 20.05
CA GLY A 42 -4.02 -2.60 18.97
C GLY A 42 -4.93 -3.72 18.47
N LEU A 43 -4.42 -4.95 18.37
CA LEU A 43 -5.25 -6.10 18.03
C LEU A 43 -6.33 -6.36 19.10
N ALA A 44 -5.97 -6.36 20.39
CA ALA A 44 -6.93 -6.54 21.48
C ALA A 44 -8.00 -5.44 21.49
N ALA A 45 -7.62 -4.19 21.21
CA ALA A 45 -8.56 -3.08 21.07
C ALA A 45 -9.53 -3.27 19.89
N LEU A 46 -9.06 -3.81 18.75
CA LEU A 46 -9.93 -4.13 17.62
C LEU A 46 -10.91 -5.26 17.96
N MET A 47 -10.44 -6.33 18.60
CA MET A 47 -11.31 -7.45 19.03
C MET A 47 -12.38 -7.00 20.01
N ALA A 48 -12.05 -6.11 20.96
CA ALA A 48 -13.02 -5.54 21.88
C ALA A 48 -14.04 -4.61 21.19
N ARG A 49 -13.61 -3.91 20.13
CA ARG A 49 -14.45 -2.96 19.40
C ARG A 49 -15.40 -3.62 18.39
N PHE A 50 -15.03 -4.79 17.87
CA PHE A 50 -15.80 -5.55 16.89
C PHE A 50 -15.92 -7.02 17.37
N PRO A 51 -16.79 -7.30 18.35
CA PRO A 51 -16.85 -8.60 19.03
C PRO A 51 -17.65 -9.69 18.27
N ASP A 52 -17.93 -9.50 16.98
CA ASP A 52 -18.89 -10.30 16.18
C ASP A 52 -18.21 -11.08 15.04
#